data_AF-A0A7G5H0X2-F1
#
_entry.id   AF-A0A7G5H0X2-F1
#
_cell.length_a   1.000
_cell.length_b   1.000
_cell.length_c   1.000
_cell.angle_alpha   90.00
_cell.angle_beta   90.00
_cell.angle_gamma   90.00
#
_symmetry.space_group_name_H-M   'P 1'
#
loop_
_entity.id
_entity.type
_entity.pdbx_description
1 polymer ?
#
loop_
_entity_poly.entity_id
_entity_poly.type
_entity_poly.pdbx_seq_one_letter_code
_entity_poly.pdbx_strand_id
1 'polypeptide(L)'
;MMRKLTTLVFLSLCMLQGLSSQPLQPCPAFNRLTAQGDLAKGKPKLFLPGGIAPLRRASDSVMEKQLGFIYQDLGCVRPVDDRCLREYSQVVFAYLDKLHGKQWRAYVRKEVLFLLPPPSLATNR
;
A
#
# COMPACT_ATOMS: atom_id res chain seq x y z
N MET A 1 -63.21 -11.90 13.71
CA MET A 1 -62.63 -11.92 15.09
C MET A 1 -61.45 -12.89 15.10
N MET A 2 -60.41 -12.55 15.87
CA MET A 2 -59.08 -13.19 15.97
C MET A 2 -58.01 -12.72 14.97
N ARG A 3 -57.27 -11.70 15.42
CA ARG A 3 -55.96 -11.28 14.93
C ARG A 3 -54.93 -12.32 15.39
N LYS A 4 -54.02 -12.76 14.52
CA LYS A 4 -52.76 -13.38 14.93
C LYS A 4 -51.63 -12.45 14.50
N LEU A 5 -51.16 -11.72 15.49
CA LEU A 5 -49.97 -10.89 15.49
C LEU A 5 -48.79 -11.83 15.75
N THR A 6 -47.96 -12.11 14.74
CA THR A 6 -46.72 -12.86 14.94
C THR A 6 -45.55 -11.97 14.52
N THR A 7 -45.03 -11.33 15.56
CA THR A 7 -43.79 -10.58 15.75
C THR A 7 -42.69 -10.79 14.70
N LEU A 8 -42.18 -9.67 14.16
CA LEU A 8 -40.90 -9.58 13.46
C LEU A 8 -39.77 -10.15 14.33
N VAL A 9 -39.00 -11.11 13.80
CA VAL A 9 -37.64 -11.42 14.28
C VAL A 9 -36.67 -11.17 13.13
N PHE A 10 -36.46 -9.89 12.83
CA PHE A 10 -35.27 -9.42 12.14
C PHE A 10 -34.32 -8.96 13.25
N LEU A 11 -33.43 -9.82 13.74
CA LEU A 11 -32.21 -9.36 14.39
C LEU A 11 -31.20 -10.52 14.50
N SER A 12 -29.96 -10.22 14.14
CA SER A 12 -28.77 -10.91 14.63
C SER A 12 -28.41 -12.27 14.02
N LEU A 13 -28.14 -12.29 12.70
CA LEU A 13 -27.14 -13.21 12.13
C LEU A 13 -26.08 -12.47 11.31
N CYS A 14 -25.67 -11.28 11.76
CA CYS A 14 -24.55 -10.51 11.18
C CYS A 14 -23.42 -10.24 12.19
N MET A 15 -23.50 -10.77 13.42
CA MET A 15 -22.51 -10.56 14.47
C MET A 15 -21.57 -11.76 14.71
N LEU A 16 -21.68 -12.84 13.91
CA LEU A 16 -20.83 -14.04 14.04
C LEU A 16 -19.71 -14.12 12.99
N GLN A 17 -19.55 -13.10 12.13
CA GLN A 17 -18.43 -13.04 11.18
C GLN A 17 -17.35 -12.02 11.59
N GLY A 18 -17.46 -11.40 12.77
CA GLY A 18 -16.47 -10.46 13.28
C GLY A 18 -15.31 -11.19 13.97
N LEU A 19 -14.09 -10.96 13.48
CA LEU A 19 -12.80 -11.51 13.94
C LEU A 19 -12.46 -12.92 13.46
N SER A 20 -12.32 -13.11 12.14
CA SER A 20 -11.21 -13.98 11.72
C SER A 20 -9.92 -13.19 11.95
N SER A 21 -9.08 -13.66 12.86
CA SER A 21 -7.70 -13.19 12.93
C SER A 21 -7.03 -13.62 11.63
N GLN A 22 -6.91 -12.72 10.66
CA GLN A 22 -6.10 -13.01 9.49
C GLN A 22 -4.71 -13.40 10.00
N PRO A 23 -4.18 -14.58 9.63
CA PRO A 23 -2.85 -14.97 10.04
C PRO A 23 -1.90 -13.85 9.61
N LEU A 24 -0.97 -13.46 10.49
CA LEU A 24 0.08 -12.48 10.20
C LEU A 24 0.61 -12.79 8.81
N GLN A 25 0.22 -12.00 7.80
CA GLN A 25 0.58 -12.35 6.43
C GLN A 25 2.11 -12.33 6.39
N PRO A 26 2.76 -13.49 6.16
CA PRO A 26 4.20 -13.49 6.00
C PRO A 26 4.51 -12.56 4.84
N CYS A 27 5.76 -12.09 4.78
CA CYS A 27 6.18 -11.08 3.83
C CYS A 27 6.96 -11.72 2.64
N PRO A 28 6.43 -12.71 1.86
CA PRO A 28 7.17 -13.31 0.75
C PRO A 28 6.93 -12.61 -0.60
N ALA A 29 5.83 -11.87 -0.76
CA ALA A 29 5.41 -11.34 -2.07
C ALA A 29 6.27 -10.15 -2.55
N PHE A 30 6.85 -9.38 -1.64
CA PHE A 30 7.70 -8.24 -1.95
C PHE A 30 9.03 -8.40 -1.24
N ASN A 31 10.14 -8.28 -1.97
CA ASN A 31 11.50 -8.40 -1.47
C ASN A 31 12.47 -7.90 -2.54
N ARG A 32 13.77 -8.04 -2.30
CA ARG A 32 14.80 -7.68 -3.30
C ARG A 32 14.64 -8.41 -4.63
N LEU A 33 14.35 -9.71 -4.64
CA LEU A 33 14.26 -10.53 -5.85
C LEU A 33 13.08 -10.10 -6.73
N THR A 34 11.92 -9.88 -6.12
CA THR A 34 10.72 -9.40 -6.81
C THR A 34 10.88 -7.97 -7.29
N ALA A 35 11.59 -7.10 -6.54
CA ALA A 35 11.95 -5.77 -7.01
C ALA A 35 12.80 -5.83 -8.28
N GLN A 36 13.83 -6.67 -8.33
CA GLN A 36 14.65 -6.87 -9.53
C GLN A 36 13.82 -7.38 -10.72
N GLY A 37 12.91 -8.32 -10.47
CA GLY A 37 12.00 -8.83 -11.50
C GLY A 37 11.05 -7.76 -12.05
N ASP A 38 10.51 -6.90 -11.19
CA ASP A 38 9.64 -5.79 -11.59
C ASP A 38 10.41 -4.69 -12.34
N LEU A 39 11.64 -4.41 -11.92
CA LEU A 39 12.56 -3.52 -12.62
C LEU A 39 12.87 -4.01 -14.04
N ALA A 40 13.18 -5.29 -14.19
CA ALA A 40 13.42 -5.91 -15.51
C ALA A 40 12.19 -5.83 -16.43
N LYS A 41 10.98 -5.81 -15.85
CA LYS A 41 9.72 -5.65 -16.57
C LYS A 41 9.34 -4.18 -16.82
N GLY A 42 10.13 -3.22 -16.34
CA GLY A 42 9.81 -1.79 -16.42
C GLY A 42 8.57 -1.40 -15.61
N LYS A 43 8.23 -2.16 -14.57
CA LYS A 43 7.06 -1.95 -13.72
C LYS A 43 7.41 -1.92 -12.22
N PRO A 44 8.43 -1.16 -11.78
CA PRO A 44 8.70 -1.01 -10.36
C PRO A 44 7.51 -0.36 -9.64
N LYS A 45 7.30 -0.75 -8.37
CA LYS A 45 6.17 -0.28 -7.58
C LYS A 45 6.60 0.73 -6.51
N LEU A 46 5.82 1.81 -6.35
CA LEU A 46 5.87 2.68 -5.19
C LEU A 46 4.66 2.37 -4.30
N PHE A 47 4.90 1.92 -3.08
CA PHE A 47 3.82 1.50 -2.18
C PHE A 47 3.16 2.69 -1.49
N LEU A 48 1.84 2.67 -1.45
CA LEU A 48 1.03 3.55 -0.64
C LEU A 48 0.48 2.74 0.55
N PRO A 49 0.32 3.36 1.75
CA PRO A 49 -0.23 2.69 2.92
C PRO A 49 -1.61 2.07 2.64
N GLY A 50 -2.37 2.74 1.76
CA GLY A 50 -3.73 2.37 1.45
C GLY A 50 -4.73 2.76 2.52
N GLY A 51 -5.96 2.27 2.38
CA GLY A 51 -7.06 2.49 3.30
C GLY A 51 -8.27 1.67 2.91
N ILE A 52 -9.44 1.97 3.49
CA ILE A 52 -10.70 1.28 3.18
C ILE A 52 -11.09 1.47 1.71
N ALA A 53 -10.71 2.60 1.10
CA ALA A 53 -10.93 2.90 -0.31
C ALA A 53 -9.63 3.39 -0.97
N PRO A 54 -9.21 2.80 -2.11
CA PRO A 54 -8.06 3.28 -2.86
C PRO A 54 -8.27 4.73 -3.33
N LEU A 55 -7.29 5.60 -3.06
CA LEU A 55 -7.32 6.99 -3.51
C LEU A 55 -6.49 7.16 -4.79
N ARG A 56 -7.15 7.14 -5.95
CA ARG A 56 -6.55 7.45 -7.26
C ARG A 56 -6.63 8.96 -7.52
N ARG A 57 -5.50 9.63 -7.70
CA ARG A 57 -5.46 11.06 -8.08
C ARG A 57 -5.19 11.20 -9.58
N ALA A 58 -5.73 12.24 -10.21
CA ALA A 58 -5.51 12.49 -11.64
C ALA A 58 -4.01 12.66 -11.98
N SER A 59 -3.22 13.21 -11.06
CA SER A 59 -1.76 13.36 -11.20
C SER A 59 -1.00 12.04 -11.15
N ASP A 60 -1.58 10.99 -10.58
CA ASP A 60 -0.86 9.74 -10.33
C ASP A 60 -0.47 9.07 -11.65
N SER A 61 -1.37 9.00 -12.64
CA SER A 61 -1.06 8.45 -13.97
C SER A 61 0.01 9.25 -14.73
N VAL A 62 0.05 10.56 -14.52
CA VAL A 62 1.06 11.43 -15.13
C VAL A 62 2.44 11.09 -14.57
N MET A 63 2.56 11.02 -13.24
CA MET A 63 3.82 10.70 -12.57
C MET A 63 4.29 9.26 -12.84
N GLU A 64 3.37 8.29 -12.80
CA GLU A 64 3.65 6.89 -13.15
C GLU A 64 4.29 6.78 -14.55
N LYS A 65 3.73 7.49 -15.53
CA LYS A 65 4.23 7.50 -16.91
C LYS A 65 5.56 8.26 -17.04
N GLN A 66 5.69 9.43 -16.41
CA GLN A 66 6.89 10.28 -16.53
C GLN A 66 8.11 9.65 -15.86
N LEU A 67 7.94 9.02 -14.70
CA LEU A 67 9.04 8.49 -13.89
C LEU A 67 9.22 6.97 -14.04
N GLY A 68 8.28 6.27 -14.69
CA GLY A 68 8.41 4.85 -15.03
C GLY A 68 8.20 3.92 -13.83
N PHE A 69 7.14 4.14 -13.05
CA PHE A 69 6.74 3.29 -11.92
C PHE A 69 5.21 3.14 -11.87
N ILE A 70 4.71 2.27 -10.98
CA ILE A 70 3.28 2.12 -10.69
C ILE A 70 3.02 2.38 -9.20
N TYR A 71 1.99 3.15 -8.85
CA TYR A 71 1.55 3.22 -7.47
C TYR A 71 0.79 1.94 -7.10
N GLN A 72 1.25 1.28 -6.04
CA GLN A 72 0.60 0.12 -5.48
C GLN A 72 -0.02 0.50 -4.13
N ASP A 73 -1.34 0.63 -4.12
CA ASP A 73 -2.11 0.72 -2.88
C ASP A 73 -2.13 -0.65 -2.20
N LEU A 74 -1.67 -0.70 -0.96
CA LEU A 74 -1.61 -1.95 -0.19
C LEU A 74 -2.89 -2.24 0.60
N GLY A 75 -3.78 -1.26 0.81
CA GLY A 75 -5.01 -1.40 1.58
C GLY A 75 -4.91 -2.34 2.80
N CYS A 76 -5.87 -3.25 2.92
CA CYS A 76 -5.90 -4.29 3.96
C CYS A 76 -4.93 -5.46 3.72
N VAL A 77 -4.21 -5.50 2.60
CA VAL A 77 -3.21 -6.53 2.29
C VAL A 77 -1.80 -6.10 2.67
N ARG A 78 -1.65 -4.97 3.36
CA ARG A 78 -0.38 -4.55 3.93
C ARG A 78 0.04 -5.53 5.03
N PRO A 79 1.23 -6.15 4.93
CA PRO A 79 1.75 -7.03 5.98
C PRO A 79 1.92 -6.28 7.31
N VAL A 80 1.80 -7.03 8.41
CA VAL A 80 2.06 -6.50 9.77
C VAL A 80 3.55 -6.21 9.96
N ASP A 81 4.42 -7.07 9.43
CA ASP A 81 5.87 -6.83 9.36
C ASP A 81 6.24 -6.20 8.01
N ASP A 82 6.77 -4.97 8.04
CA ASP A 82 7.06 -4.18 6.83
C ASP A 82 8.48 -4.36 6.26
N ARG A 83 9.31 -5.22 6.85
CA ARG A 83 10.72 -5.41 6.46
C ARG A 83 10.88 -5.73 4.98
N CYS A 84 10.04 -6.61 4.44
CA CYS A 84 10.16 -7.03 3.05
C CYS A 84 9.76 -5.92 2.06
N LEU A 85 8.76 -5.10 2.42
CA LEU A 85 8.38 -3.91 1.65
C LEU A 85 9.48 -2.86 1.67
N ARG A 86 10.17 -2.70 2.80
CA ARG A 86 11.33 -1.81 2.93
C ARG A 86 12.49 -2.26 2.06
N GLU A 87 12.82 -3.56 2.05
CA GLU A 87 13.84 -4.13 1.17
C GLU A 87 13.50 -3.92 -0.31
N TYR A 88 12.26 -4.18 -0.72
CA TYR A 88 11.79 -3.91 -2.07
C TYR A 88 11.94 -2.41 -2.41
N SER A 89 11.45 -1.54 -1.53
CA SER A 89 11.45 -0.08 -1.76
C SER A 89 12.86 0.48 -1.86
N GLN A 90 13.81 -0.01 -1.06
CA GLN A 90 15.22 0.40 -1.17
C GLN A 90 15.80 0.13 -2.56
N VAL A 91 15.52 -1.04 -3.14
CA VAL A 91 15.98 -1.42 -4.48
C VAL A 91 15.36 -0.52 -5.54
N VAL A 92 14.05 -0.28 -5.47
CA VAL A 92 13.34 0.60 -6.41
C VAL A 92 13.78 2.05 -6.29
N PHE A 93 13.98 2.57 -5.08
CA PHE A 93 14.42 3.95 -4.88
C PHE A 93 15.83 4.16 -5.40
N ALA A 94 16.74 3.22 -5.18
CA ALA A 94 18.09 3.28 -5.74
C ALA A 94 18.07 3.30 -7.28
N TYR A 95 17.17 2.52 -7.89
CA TYR A 95 16.96 2.54 -9.33
C TYR A 95 16.43 3.90 -9.83
N LEU A 96 15.37 4.42 -9.22
CA LEU A 96 14.78 5.71 -9.62
C LEU A 96 15.74 6.87 -9.36
N ASP A 97 16.57 6.81 -8.32
CA ASP A 97 17.65 7.77 -8.05
C ASP A 97 18.70 7.78 -9.15
N LYS A 98 19.06 6.60 -9.65
CA LYS A 98 20.02 6.47 -10.74
C LYS A 98 19.46 7.06 -12.04
N LEU A 99 18.16 6.94 -12.29
CA LEU A 99 17.52 7.44 -13.50
C LEU A 99 17.22 8.94 -13.46
N HIS A 100 16.70 9.43 -12.34
CA HIS A 100 16.08 10.77 -12.24
C HIS A 100 16.77 11.68 -11.22
N GLY A 101 17.87 11.23 -10.61
CA GLY A 101 18.47 11.89 -9.45
C GLY A 101 17.57 11.83 -8.21
N LYS A 102 17.91 12.50 -7.11
CA LYS A 102 17.06 12.44 -5.90
C LYS A 102 15.81 13.34 -5.94
N GLN A 103 15.71 14.19 -6.96
CA GLN A 103 14.66 15.22 -7.07
C GLN A 103 13.27 14.62 -7.32
N TRP A 104 13.17 13.43 -7.93
CA TRP A 104 11.88 12.77 -8.20
C TRP A 104 11.04 12.57 -6.93
N ARG A 105 11.70 12.43 -5.77
CA ARG A 105 11.03 12.26 -4.47
C ARG A 105 10.13 13.44 -4.08
N ALA A 106 10.44 14.65 -4.57
CA ALA A 106 9.64 15.83 -4.30
C ALA A 106 8.34 15.87 -5.13
N TYR A 107 8.28 15.12 -6.25
CA TYR A 107 7.16 15.16 -7.20
C TYR A 107 6.16 14.01 -7.01
N VAL A 108 6.56 12.92 -6.34
CA VAL A 108 5.67 11.78 -6.02
C VAL A 108 4.84 12.04 -4.76
N ARG A 109 3.89 11.14 -4.44
CA ARG A 109 3.09 11.33 -3.22
C ARG A 109 4.00 11.31 -1.98
N LYS A 110 3.76 12.25 -1.06
CA LYS A 110 4.42 12.28 0.25
C LYS A 110 4.13 11.04 1.11
N GLU A 111 3.02 10.35 0.82
CA GLU A 111 2.59 9.14 1.52
C GLU A 111 3.24 7.85 1.01
N VAL A 112 4.11 7.91 -0.01
CA VAL A 112 4.85 6.73 -0.44
C VAL A 112 5.62 6.18 0.75
N LEU A 113 5.38 4.91 1.06
CA LEU A 113 5.98 4.25 2.21
C LEU A 113 7.51 4.29 2.09
N PHE A 114 8.18 4.57 3.21
CA PHE A 114 9.64 4.61 3.34
C PHE A 114 10.36 5.69 2.52
N LEU A 115 9.63 6.58 1.82
CA LEU A 115 10.22 7.63 0.99
C LEU A 115 10.91 8.72 1.83
N LEU A 116 10.30 9.08 2.95
CA LEU A 116 10.82 10.05 3.91
C LEU A 116 11.34 9.33 5.16
N PRO A 117 12.39 9.86 5.82
CA PRO A 117 12.73 9.40 7.16
C PRO A 117 11.52 9.56 8.09
N PRO A 118 11.33 8.68 9.08
CA PRO A 118 10.26 8.82 10.05
C PRO A 118 10.33 10.21 10.71
N PRO A 119 9.21 10.82 11.11
CA PRO A 119 9.17 12.20 11.63
C PRO A 119 10.18 12.47 12.76
N SER A 120 10.53 11.45 13.55
CA SER A 120 11.52 11.53 14.64
C SER A 120 12.98 11.67 14.18
N LEU A 121 13.27 11.46 12.88
CA LEU A 121 14.59 11.62 12.27
C LEU A 121 14.64 12.80 11.28
N ALA A 122 13.56 13.58 11.18
CA ALA A 122 13.46 14.77 10.33
C ALA A 122 13.92 16.05 11.07
N THR A 123 14.78 15.92 12.08
CA THR A 123 15.25 17.03 12.92
C THR A 123 16.48 17.69 12.31
N ASN A 124 16.31 18.97 11.96
CA ASN A 124 17.31 20.01 11.74
C ASN A 124 18.52 19.65 10.84
N ARG A 125 18.39 19.96 9.55
CA ARG A 125 19.54 20.32 8.73
C ARG A 125 19.17 21.46 7.78
#